data_AF-A0A528HNS0-F1
#
_entry.id   AF-A0A528HNS0-F1
#
_cell.length_a   1.000
_cell.length_b   1.000
_cell.length_c   1.000
_cell.angle_alpha   90.00
_cell.angle_beta   90.00
_cell.angle_gamma   90.00
#
_symmetry.space_group_name_H-M   'P 1'
#
loop_
_entity.id
_entity.type
_entity.pdbx_description
1 polymer ?
#
loop_
_entity_poly.entity_id
_entity_poly.type
_entity_poly.pdbx_seq_one_letter_code
_entity_poly.pdbx_strand_id
1 'polypeptide(L)'
;FIDLVKDRRGPKLKDDPDLFTGLFWTGKKGLELGLVDALGDMRSVLRARFGPKTQLKLITAPRGLFGRFGWFSSSRGGFSAPEIAAAAASGVIAAAEERALWARFGL
;
A
#
# COMPACT_ATOMS: atom_id res chain seq x y z
N PHE A 1 28.72 0.96 -11.52
CA PHE A 1 28.00 0.93 -10.21
C PHE A 1 28.98 0.96 -9.04
N ILE A 2 29.88 -0.02 -8.92
CA ILE A 2 30.84 -0.13 -7.82
C ILE A 2 31.67 1.16 -7.64
N ASP A 3 32.25 1.68 -8.72
CA ASP A 3 33.10 2.88 -8.67
C ASP A 3 32.35 4.11 -8.15
N LEU A 4 31.08 4.28 -8.54
CA LEU A 4 30.23 5.36 -8.04
C LEU A 4 30.02 5.25 -6.53
N VAL A 5 29.81 4.04 -6.01
CA VAL A 5 29.64 3.83 -4.56
C VAL A 5 30.93 4.13 -3.81
N LYS A 6 32.07 3.64 -4.33
CA LYS A 6 33.40 3.88 -3.76
C LYS A 6 33.75 5.37 -3.75
N ASP A 7 33.50 6.09 -4.83
CA ASP A 7 33.72 7.54 -4.92
C ASP A 7 32.86 8.33 -3.92
N ARG A 8 31.57 8.00 -3.82
CA ARG A 8 30.63 8.71 -2.93
C ARG A 8 30.82 8.41 -1.45
N ARG A 9 31.24 7.21 -1.09
CA ARG A 9 31.48 6.81 0.32
C ARG A 9 32.91 7.09 0.76
N GLY A 10 33.87 6.99 -0.14
CA GLY A 10 35.29 7.25 0.10
C GLY A 10 35.78 6.60 1.40
N PRO A 11 36.31 7.37 2.36
CA PRO A 11 36.90 6.84 3.59
C PRO A 11 35.89 6.23 4.56
N LYS A 12 34.58 6.42 4.35
CA LYS A 12 33.56 5.79 5.19
C LYS A 12 33.37 4.32 4.86
N LEU A 13 33.61 3.92 3.61
CA LEU A 13 33.40 2.54 3.16
C LEU A 13 34.52 1.65 3.69
N LYS A 14 34.17 0.55 4.35
CA LYS A 14 35.18 -0.43 4.78
C LYS A 14 35.69 -1.23 3.59
N ASP A 15 36.91 -1.74 3.74
CA ASP A 15 37.45 -2.74 2.83
C ASP A 15 36.98 -4.11 3.29
N ASP A 16 35.98 -4.66 2.58
CA ASP A 16 35.36 -5.94 2.88
C ASP A 16 35.11 -6.67 1.54
N PRO A 17 35.60 -7.92 1.39
CA PRO A 17 35.52 -8.65 0.13
C PRO A 17 34.08 -8.96 -0.30
N ASP A 18 33.13 -8.95 0.62
CA ASP A 18 31.74 -9.31 0.36
C ASP A 18 30.86 -8.13 -0.09
N LEU A 19 31.38 -6.90 -0.08
CA LEU A 19 30.61 -5.67 -0.35
C LEU A 19 29.92 -5.63 -1.73
N PHE A 20 30.50 -6.28 -2.73
CA PHE A 20 30.05 -6.21 -4.12
C PHE A 20 29.77 -7.58 -4.74
N THR A 21 29.46 -8.58 -3.90
CA THR A 21 29.14 -9.96 -4.33
C THR A 21 27.65 -10.16 -4.65
N GLY A 22 26.80 -9.18 -4.34
CA GLY A 22 25.35 -9.27 -4.45
C GLY A 22 24.65 -9.69 -3.15
N LEU A 23 25.40 -9.89 -2.06
CA LEU A 23 24.84 -10.07 -0.72
C LEU A 23 24.07 -8.82 -0.27
N PHE A 24 23.00 -9.05 0.49
CA PHE A 24 22.22 -7.97 1.11
C PHE A 24 22.61 -7.82 2.58
N TRP A 25 22.61 -6.57 3.04
CA TRP A 25 23.02 -6.22 4.39
C TRP A 25 21.83 -5.70 5.20
N THR A 26 21.75 -6.10 6.46
CA THR A 26 20.83 -5.45 7.40
C THR A 26 21.29 -4.02 7.69
N GLY A 27 20.39 -3.15 8.14
CA GLY A 27 20.74 -1.75 8.44
C GLY A 27 21.93 -1.62 9.40
N LYS A 28 22.00 -2.45 10.44
CA LYS A 28 23.11 -2.46 11.41
C LYS A 28 24.45 -2.80 10.74
N LYS A 29 24.48 -3.88 9.96
CA LYS A 29 25.69 -4.29 9.24
C LYS A 29 26.08 -3.27 8.16
N GLY A 30 25.10 -2.69 7.48
CA GLY A 30 25.33 -1.60 6.53
C GLY A 30 25.96 -0.36 7.17
N LEU A 31 25.57 -0.02 8.41
CA LEU A 31 26.21 1.07 9.15
C LEU A 31 27.67 0.72 9.48
N GLU A 32 27.92 -0.50 9.97
CA GLU A 32 29.28 -0.96 10.26
C GLU A 32 30.18 -0.96 9.02
N LEU A 33 29.66 -1.33 7.85
CA LEU A 33 30.39 -1.35 6.58
C LEU A 33 30.53 0.04 5.93
N GLY A 34 29.86 1.07 6.46
CA GLY A 34 29.86 2.42 5.89
C GLY A 34 28.95 2.59 4.68
N LEU A 35 28.01 1.66 4.46
CA LEU A 35 27.01 1.72 3.40
C LEU A 35 25.86 2.70 3.71
N VAL A 36 25.64 3.02 4.99
CA VAL A 36 24.67 4.03 5.46
C VAL A 36 25.31 4.90 6.54
N ASP A 37 24.79 6.11 6.74
CA ASP A 37 25.37 7.06 7.71
C ASP A 37 24.76 6.94 9.12
N ALA A 38 23.51 6.48 9.22
CA ALA A 38 22.80 6.35 10.50
C ALA A 38 21.61 5.39 10.39
N LEU A 39 21.10 4.97 11.56
CA LEU A 39 19.83 4.27 11.73
C LEU A 39 18.80 5.21 12.35
N GLY A 40 17.55 5.13 11.90
CA GLY A 40 16.46 5.93 12.45
C GLY A 40 15.15 5.71 11.71
N ASP A 41 14.06 6.23 12.29
CA ASP A 41 12.75 6.25 11.65
C ASP A 41 12.54 7.54 10.83
N MET A 42 11.66 7.46 9.84
CA MET A 42 11.39 8.55 8.91
C MET A 42 10.92 9.83 9.61
N ARG A 43 10.06 9.73 10.63
CA ARG A 43 9.46 10.91 11.27
C ARG A 43 10.50 11.65 12.11
N SER A 44 11.31 10.93 12.88
CA SER A 44 12.37 11.53 13.70
C SER A 44 13.45 12.18 12.85
N VAL A 45 13.93 11.48 11.80
CA VAL A 45 14.98 12.01 10.91
C VAL A 45 14.51 13.28 10.19
N LEU A 46 13.28 13.29 9.67
CA LEU A 46 12.75 14.47 8.98
C LEU A 46 12.53 15.64 9.91
N ARG A 47 12.03 15.41 11.14
CA ARG A 47 11.88 16.49 12.13
C ARG A 47 13.23 17.06 12.57
N ALA A 48 14.25 16.21 12.73
CA ALA A 48 15.59 16.66 13.07
C ALA A 48 16.20 17.53 11.94
N ARG A 49 15.98 17.15 10.68
CA ARG A 49 16.59 17.81 9.53
C ARG A 49 15.85 19.06 9.04
N PHE A 50 14.51 19.05 9.11
CA PHE A 50 13.66 20.10 8.52
C PHE A 50 12.80 20.84 9.56
N GLY A 51 12.89 20.45 10.84
CA GLY A 51 12.22 21.10 11.96
C GLY A 51 10.90 20.44 12.39
N PRO A 52 10.34 20.88 13.54
CA PRO A 52 9.19 20.22 14.18
C PRO A 52 7.88 20.35 13.38
N LYS A 53 7.78 21.36 12.50
CA LYS A 53 6.60 21.61 11.66
C LYS A 53 6.58 20.76 10.37
N THR A 54 7.54 19.85 10.20
CA THR A 54 7.62 18.99 9.01
C THR A 54 6.43 18.03 8.93
N GLN A 55 5.75 18.02 7.78
CA GLN A 55 4.62 17.13 7.50
C GLN A 55 4.95 16.13 6.40
N LEU A 56 4.72 14.86 6.69
CA LEU A 56 4.81 13.77 5.72
C LEU A 56 3.56 13.78 4.84
N LYS A 57 3.72 14.09 3.55
CA LYS A 57 2.65 14.00 2.55
C LYS A 57 2.81 12.72 1.75
N LEU A 58 1.81 11.84 1.80
CA LEU A 58 1.76 10.66 0.95
C LEU A 58 1.43 11.10 -0.48
N ILE A 59 2.39 11.03 -1.38
CA ILE A 59 2.15 11.26 -2.81
C ILE A 59 1.59 9.96 -3.39
N THR A 60 0.30 9.98 -3.73
CA THR A 60 -0.35 8.91 -4.49
C THR A 60 -0.47 9.34 -5.95
N ALA A 61 -0.47 8.39 -6.88
CA ALA A 61 -0.71 8.69 -8.28
C ALA A 61 -2.02 9.49 -8.42
N PRO A 62 -2.06 10.55 -9.25
CA PRO A 62 -3.25 11.37 -9.40
C PRO A 62 -4.40 10.49 -9.89
N ARG A 63 -5.44 10.32 -9.07
CA ARG A 63 -6.68 9.67 -9.52
C ARG A 63 -7.42 10.63 -10.43
N GLY A 64 -7.70 10.21 -11.67
CA GLY A 64 -8.54 10.97 -12.61
C GLY A 64 -9.97 11.16 -12.10
N LEU A 65 -10.75 12.01 -12.76
CA LEU A 65 -12.13 12.33 -12.38
C LEU A 65 -13.03 11.08 -12.24
N PHE A 66 -12.82 10.06 -13.08
CA PHE A 66 -13.51 8.77 -13.01
C PHE A 66 -13.14 7.91 -11.80
N GLY A 67 -11.98 8.15 -11.17
CA GLY A 67 -11.57 7.48 -9.93
C GLY A 67 -12.01 8.21 -8.65
N ARG A 68 -12.52 9.44 -8.78
CA ARG A 68 -13.09 10.26 -7.69
C ARG A 68 -14.61 10.24 -7.68
N PHE A 69 -15.23 10.09 -8.84
CA PHE A 69 -16.67 9.98 -8.98
C PHE A 69 -17.10 8.56 -8.59
N GLY A 70 -17.26 8.32 -7.30
CA GLY A 70 -17.65 7.04 -6.69
C GLY A 70 -19.05 6.53 -7.06
N TRP A 71 -19.58 6.89 -8.24
CA TRP A 71 -20.78 6.30 -8.84
C TRP A 71 -20.55 4.84 -9.29
N PHE A 72 -19.29 4.41 -9.44
CA PHE A 72 -18.89 3.03 -9.71
C PHE A 72 -18.07 2.42 -8.56
N SER A 73 -18.18 2.93 -7.33
CA SER A 73 -17.48 2.39 -6.15
C SER A 73 -18.11 1.10 -5.62
N SER A 74 -18.18 0.07 -6.46
CA SER A 74 -18.24 -1.34 -6.05
C SER A 74 -16.86 -1.88 -5.63
N SER A 75 -15.79 -1.08 -5.70
CA SER A 75 -14.43 -1.51 -5.37
C SER A 75 -14.09 -1.43 -3.86
N ARG A 76 -14.99 -1.93 -3.00
CA ARG A 76 -14.63 -2.47 -1.68
C ARG A 76 -15.11 -3.91 -1.46
N GLY A 77 -15.48 -4.60 -2.54
CA GLY A 77 -15.82 -6.03 -2.57
C GLY A 77 -16.33 -6.35 -3.96
N GLY A 78 -15.59 -7.14 -4.74
CA GLY A 78 -15.86 -7.38 -6.15
C GLY A 78 -17.22 -8.02 -6.41
N PHE A 79 -18.19 -7.19 -6.76
CA PHE A 79 -19.46 -7.61 -7.35
C PHE A 79 -19.66 -6.82 -8.63
N SER A 80 -19.86 -7.54 -9.74
CA SER A 80 -20.21 -6.95 -11.02
C SER A 80 -21.68 -6.49 -10.98
N ALA A 81 -22.03 -5.44 -11.73
CA ALA A 81 -23.42 -4.97 -11.83
C ALA A 81 -24.43 -6.10 -12.21
N PRO A 82 -24.08 -7.05 -13.10
CA PRO A 82 -24.92 -8.21 -13.39
C PRO A 82 -25.15 -9.13 -12.18
N GLU A 83 -24.14 -9.37 -11.34
CA GLU A 83 -24.29 -10.21 -10.14
C GLU A 83 -25.18 -9.57 -9.09
N ILE A 84 -25.08 -8.25 -8.91
CA ILE A 84 -25.96 -7.50 -8.01
C ILE A 84 -27.40 -7.56 -8.52
N ALA A 85 -27.60 -7.38 -9.82
CA ALA A 85 -28.92 -7.48 -10.43
C ALA A 85 -29.52 -8.90 -10.29
N ALA A 86 -28.71 -9.94 -10.48
CA ALA A 86 -29.13 -11.33 -10.33
C ALA A 86 -29.49 -11.67 -8.87
N ALA A 87 -28.69 -11.21 -7.90
CA ALA A 87 -28.96 -11.41 -6.47
C ALA A 87 -30.22 -10.64 -6.01
N ALA A 88 -30.45 -9.45 -6.55
CA ALA A 88 -31.68 -8.70 -6.29
C ALA A 88 -32.90 -9.40 -6.91
N ALA A 89 -32.80 -9.89 -8.14
CA ALA A 89 -33.89 -10.61 -8.81
C ALA A 89 -34.26 -11.90 -8.07
N SER A 90 -33.27 -12.70 -7.65
CA SER A 90 -33.53 -13.91 -6.85
C SER A 90 -34.14 -13.59 -5.49
N GLY A 91 -33.68 -12.52 -4.83
CA GLY A 91 -34.26 -12.06 -3.56
C GLY A 91 -35.73 -11.63 -3.68
N VAL A 92 -36.08 -10.94 -4.77
CA VAL A 92 -37.46 -10.52 -5.04
C VAL A 92 -38.36 -11.73 -5.33
N ILE A 93 -37.86 -12.71 -6.08
CA ILE A 93 -38.60 -13.95 -6.36
C ILE A 93 -38.83 -14.75 -5.07
N ALA A 94 -37.79 -14.93 -4.26
CA ALA A 94 -37.90 -15.65 -2.99
C ALA A 94 -38.90 -14.98 -2.03
N ALA A 95 -38.90 -13.64 -1.95
CA ALA A 95 -39.85 -12.90 -1.13
C ALA A 95 -41.30 -13.02 -1.65
N ALA A 96 -41.48 -13.10 -2.97
CA ALA A 96 -42.79 -13.32 -3.58
C ALA A 96 -43.30 -14.75 -3.32
N GLU A 97 -42.43 -15.75 -3.43
CA GLU A 97 -42.75 -17.14 -3.10
C GLU A 97 -43.12 -17.30 -1.63
N GLU A 98 -42.33 -16.73 -0.72
CA GLU A 98 -42.63 -16.74 0.70
C GLU A 98 -44.01 -16.11 0.97
N ARG A 99 -44.29 -14.93 0.41
CA ARG A 99 -45.59 -14.29 0.57
C ARG A 99 -46.76 -15.12 0.03
N ALA A 100 -46.57 -15.81 -1.09
CA ALA A 100 -47.58 -16.73 -1.63
C ALA A 100 -47.79 -17.96 -0.74
N LEU A 101 -46.73 -18.47 -0.10
CA LEU A 101 -46.79 -19.60 0.83
C LEU A 101 -47.44 -19.24 2.17
N TRP A 102 -47.41 -17.97 2.61
CA TRP A 102 -48.13 -17.51 3.80
C TRP A 102 -49.60 -17.18 3.50
N ALA A 103 -49.90 -16.67 2.32
CA ALA A 103 -51.26 -16.35 1.89
C ALA A 103 -52.22 -17.55 1.91
N ARG A 104 -51.72 -18.78 1.70
CA ARG A 104 -52.53 -20.01 1.81
C ARG A 104 -52.95 -20.34 3.26
N PHE A 105 -52.24 -19.81 4.25
CA PHE A 105 -52.54 -19.97 5.67
C PHE A 105 -53.31 -18.78 6.26
N GLY A 106 -53.67 -17.78 5.43
CA GLY A 106 -54.47 -16.62 5.85
C GLY A 106 -53.73 -15.58 6.68
N LEU A 107 -52.39 -15.54 6.61
CA LEU A 107 -51.52 -14.53 7.22
C LEU A 107 -50.88 -13.64 6.15
#